data_AF-A0A101HHX6-F1
#
_entry.id   AF-A0A101HHX6-F1
#
_cell.length_a   1.000
_cell.length_b   1.000
_cell.length_c   1.000
_cell.angle_alpha   90.00
_cell.angle_beta   90.00
_cell.angle_gamma   90.00
#
_symmetry.space_group_name_H-M   'P 1'
#
loop_
_entity.id
_entity.type
_entity.pdbx_description
1 polymer ?
#
loop_
_entity_poly.entity_id
_entity_poly.type
_entity_poly.pdbx_seq_one_letter_code
_entity_poly.pdbx_strand_id
1 'polypeptide(L)'
;KGNPRLKEMGFKEEAIGHNALLAGFQGQRQWTDFLPNGDFSETILNSSFDWNGIREAYVLATENDSLNGVAMLFGHLISNKAQLFSDVRTYWSPESVKRVTGKELTGQAANGIIHLINSGATTLDATGKQRLNGKPAMKEPWNITEEEVEACLRATTWSPANRDYFRGGGYSSTFLSEGGMPMTMCRLNLVDGLGPVLQIAEGWTVEIDPEIHDIINRRTDKTWPTTWFAPRLTGKGPFRDVYSVMNNWGANHGAISYGHIGQDLITLASMLRIPVCMHNVEDEEIFRPSAWNAFGMDREGADFRACKNFGPIYK
;
A
#
# COMPACT_ATOMS: atom_id res chain seq x y z
N LYS A 1 -19.85 7.50 -0.20
CA LYS A 1 -20.79 8.42 0.49
C LYS A 1 -21.81 8.96 -0.53
N GLY A 2 -23.02 9.36 -0.12
CA GLY A 2 -23.99 10.04 -1.00
C GLY A 2 -23.65 11.52 -1.23
N ASN A 3 -24.43 12.22 -2.05
CA ASN A 3 -24.25 13.65 -2.32
C ASN A 3 -25.59 14.41 -2.28
N PRO A 4 -25.84 15.25 -1.26
CA PRO A 4 -27.07 16.03 -1.14
C PRO A 4 -27.36 16.96 -2.33
N ARG A 5 -26.33 17.45 -3.02
CA ARG A 5 -26.52 18.33 -4.20
C ARG A 5 -27.23 17.62 -5.35
N LEU A 6 -27.04 16.30 -5.49
CA LEU A 6 -27.76 15.51 -6.50
C LEU A 6 -29.27 15.50 -6.22
N LYS A 7 -29.66 15.45 -4.93
CA LYS A 7 -31.07 15.52 -4.52
C LYS A 7 -31.67 16.88 -4.87
N GLU A 8 -30.93 17.97 -4.65
CA GLU A 8 -31.33 19.33 -5.03
C GLU A 8 -31.51 19.46 -6.56
N MET A 9 -30.72 18.72 -7.35
CA MET A 9 -30.81 18.65 -8.81
C MET A 9 -31.90 17.70 -9.34
N GLY A 10 -32.62 16.98 -8.47
CA GLY A 10 -33.69 16.05 -8.83
C GLY A 10 -33.28 14.57 -8.92
N PHE A 11 -31.98 14.25 -8.83
CA PHE A 11 -31.41 12.89 -8.83
C PHE A 11 -31.48 12.26 -7.43
N LYS A 12 -32.70 11.95 -6.99
CA LYS A 12 -32.98 11.53 -5.60
C LYS A 12 -32.39 10.16 -5.26
N GLU A 13 -32.35 9.24 -6.23
CA GLU A 13 -31.82 7.89 -6.05
C GLU A 13 -30.29 7.94 -5.91
N GLU A 14 -29.62 8.61 -6.85
CA GLU A 14 -28.17 8.73 -6.93
C GLU A 14 -27.60 9.51 -5.74
N ALA A 15 -28.37 10.44 -5.17
CA ALA A 15 -27.99 11.21 -3.99
C ALA A 15 -27.74 10.34 -2.74
N ILE A 16 -28.32 9.14 -2.66
CA ILE A 16 -28.19 8.23 -1.51
C ILE A 16 -26.77 7.64 -1.46
N GLY A 17 -26.21 7.30 -2.62
CA GLY A 17 -24.98 6.53 -2.72
C GLY A 17 -25.12 5.09 -2.22
N HIS A 18 -23.99 4.43 -1.98
CA HIS A 18 -23.92 2.97 -1.76
C HIS A 18 -23.47 2.56 -0.36
N ASN A 19 -23.42 3.49 0.61
CA ASN A 19 -22.91 3.26 1.97
C ASN A 19 -21.54 2.53 2.01
N ALA A 20 -20.71 2.72 0.99
CA ALA A 20 -19.44 2.03 0.83
C ALA A 20 -18.35 2.68 1.68
N LEU A 21 -17.65 1.86 2.47
CA LEU A 21 -16.43 2.22 3.21
C LEU A 21 -15.15 1.96 2.38
N LEU A 22 -15.24 1.01 1.43
CA LEU A 22 -14.23 0.63 0.47
C LEU A 22 -14.91 0.49 -0.90
N ALA A 23 -14.24 0.91 -1.96
CA ALA A 23 -14.65 0.68 -3.34
C ALA A 23 -13.46 0.20 -4.19
N GLY A 24 -13.74 -0.24 -5.41
CA GLY A 24 -12.73 -0.52 -6.42
C GLY A 24 -13.19 -0.02 -7.78
N PHE A 25 -12.24 0.43 -8.60
CA PHE A 25 -12.52 0.83 -9.97
C PHE A 25 -11.78 -0.11 -10.93
N GLN A 26 -12.53 -0.84 -11.75
CA GLN A 26 -11.96 -1.86 -12.62
C GLN A 26 -10.99 -1.25 -13.64
N GLY A 27 -11.39 -0.16 -14.31
CA GLY A 27 -10.58 0.49 -15.34
C GLY A 27 -10.24 -0.45 -16.51
N GLN A 28 -9.11 -1.14 -16.42
CA GLN A 28 -8.67 -2.04 -17.47
C GLN A 28 -9.64 -3.24 -17.62
N ARG A 29 -10.01 -3.65 -18.83
CA ARG A 29 -9.63 -3.09 -20.14
C ARG A 29 -10.73 -2.24 -20.76
N GLN A 30 -11.98 -2.57 -20.50
CA GLN A 30 -13.14 -2.09 -21.24
C GLN A 30 -13.34 -0.58 -21.08
N TRP A 31 -13.05 -0.03 -19.90
CA TRP A 31 -13.13 1.41 -19.70
C TRP A 31 -11.93 2.11 -20.35
N THR A 32 -10.70 1.73 -20.01
CA THR A 32 -9.47 2.42 -20.43
C THR A 32 -9.14 2.28 -21.92
N ASP A 33 -9.69 1.27 -22.60
CA ASP A 33 -9.60 1.12 -24.04
C ASP A 33 -10.37 2.22 -24.80
N PHE A 34 -11.26 2.96 -24.13
CA PHE A 34 -12.11 4.00 -24.74
C PHE A 34 -12.08 5.34 -23.99
N LEU A 35 -12.21 5.33 -22.66
CA LEU A 35 -12.30 6.50 -21.79
C LEU A 35 -10.99 6.76 -21.03
N PRO A 36 -10.76 7.99 -20.52
CA PRO A 36 -9.61 8.28 -19.68
C PRO A 36 -9.51 7.33 -18.48
N ASN A 37 -8.30 6.92 -18.12
CA ASN A 37 -8.07 6.01 -17.00
C ASN A 37 -8.45 6.62 -15.63
N GLY A 38 -8.41 5.77 -14.61
CA GLY A 38 -8.77 6.13 -13.23
C GLY A 38 -7.68 6.88 -12.47
N ASP A 39 -6.51 7.13 -13.06
CA ASP A 39 -5.30 7.46 -12.29
C ASP A 39 -5.48 8.68 -11.39
N PHE A 40 -6.05 9.74 -11.96
CA PHE A 40 -6.34 10.98 -11.25
C PHE A 40 -7.36 10.79 -10.14
N SER A 41 -8.48 10.11 -10.43
CA SER A 41 -9.54 9.89 -9.44
C SER A 41 -9.09 8.97 -8.31
N GLU A 42 -8.37 7.88 -8.62
CA GLU A 42 -7.80 6.97 -7.63
C GLU A 42 -6.79 7.68 -6.75
N THR A 43 -5.91 8.50 -7.34
CA THR A 43 -4.94 9.31 -6.59
C THR A 43 -5.63 10.27 -5.63
N ILE A 44 -6.54 11.10 -6.12
CA ILE A 44 -7.17 12.16 -5.33
C ILE A 44 -8.10 11.58 -4.27
N LEU A 45 -8.85 10.51 -4.56
CA LEU A 45 -9.72 9.88 -3.58
C LEU A 45 -8.92 9.25 -2.44
N ASN A 46 -7.81 8.57 -2.75
CA ASN A 46 -6.91 8.01 -1.73
C ASN A 46 -6.02 9.06 -1.02
N SER A 47 -6.04 10.32 -1.46
CA SER A 47 -5.32 11.42 -0.80
C SER A 47 -6.14 12.04 0.32
N SER A 48 -5.45 12.57 1.34
CA SER A 48 -6.06 13.22 2.50
C SER A 48 -6.49 14.68 2.23
N PHE A 49 -6.58 15.09 0.97
CA PHE A 49 -6.97 16.43 0.57
C PHE A 49 -7.44 16.45 -0.89
N ASP A 50 -8.30 17.42 -1.20
CA ASP A 50 -8.66 17.79 -2.57
C ASP A 50 -9.06 19.27 -2.62
N TRP A 51 -9.73 19.68 -3.70
CA TRP A 51 -10.19 21.07 -3.87
C TRP A 51 -11.19 21.55 -2.79
N ASN A 52 -11.72 20.67 -1.95
CA ASN A 52 -12.56 21.04 -0.79
C ASN A 52 -11.76 21.14 0.51
N GLY A 53 -10.43 21.03 0.46
CA GLY A 53 -9.52 21.08 1.59
C GLY A 53 -9.11 19.70 2.11
N ILE A 54 -8.49 19.71 3.29
CA ILE A 54 -8.02 18.52 3.99
C ILE A 54 -9.21 17.67 4.47
N ARG A 55 -9.14 16.36 4.25
CA ARG A 55 -10.20 15.40 4.60
C ARG A 55 -9.65 14.01 4.85
N GLU A 56 -10.49 13.15 5.43
CA GLU A 56 -10.28 11.71 5.42
C GLU A 56 -10.05 11.19 3.99
N ALA A 57 -8.99 10.40 3.80
CA ALA A 57 -8.74 9.68 2.56
C ALA A 57 -9.81 8.59 2.36
N TYR A 58 -10.36 8.49 1.15
CA TYR A 58 -11.20 7.35 0.79
C TYR A 58 -10.34 6.15 0.45
N VAL A 59 -10.85 4.93 0.66
CA VAL A 59 -10.18 3.71 0.20
C VAL A 59 -10.79 3.30 -1.15
N LEU A 60 -10.02 3.50 -2.22
CA LEU A 60 -10.40 3.11 -3.59
C LEU A 60 -9.29 2.25 -4.21
N ALA A 61 -9.59 0.98 -4.47
CA ALA A 61 -8.63 0.04 -5.04
C ALA A 61 -8.57 0.15 -6.58
N THR A 62 -7.36 0.37 -7.08
CA THR A 62 -7.00 0.23 -8.50
C THR A 62 -7.33 -1.18 -8.99
N GLU A 63 -7.75 -1.28 -10.25
CA GLU A 63 -8.11 -2.54 -10.93
C GLU A 63 -9.23 -3.35 -10.27
N ASN A 64 -10.00 -2.71 -9.39
CA ASN A 64 -11.00 -3.36 -8.55
C ASN A 64 -10.43 -4.56 -7.77
N ASP A 65 -9.15 -4.50 -7.38
CA ASP A 65 -8.54 -5.50 -6.51
C ASP A 65 -9.09 -5.36 -5.08
N SER A 66 -10.23 -6.01 -4.85
CA SER A 66 -10.93 -5.99 -3.56
C SER A 66 -10.06 -6.47 -2.40
N LEU A 67 -9.11 -7.40 -2.61
CA LEU A 67 -8.26 -7.92 -1.53
C LEU A 67 -7.17 -6.92 -1.15
N ASN A 68 -6.61 -6.19 -2.13
CA ASN A 68 -5.77 -5.04 -1.82
C ASN A 68 -6.58 -3.94 -1.13
N GLY A 69 -7.81 -3.71 -1.60
CA GLY A 69 -8.75 -2.78 -0.98
C GLY A 69 -9.01 -3.08 0.50
N VAL A 70 -9.23 -4.35 0.86
CA VAL A 70 -9.39 -4.76 2.27
C VAL A 70 -8.10 -4.56 3.06
N ALA A 71 -6.94 -4.86 2.48
CA ALA A 71 -5.65 -4.62 3.12
C ALA A 71 -5.40 -3.11 3.37
N MET A 72 -5.71 -2.26 2.40
CA MET A 72 -5.73 -0.80 2.57
C MET A 72 -6.72 -0.40 3.66
N LEU A 73 -7.94 -0.94 3.65
CA LEU A 73 -8.95 -0.63 4.66
C LEU A 73 -8.47 -0.98 6.07
N PHE A 74 -7.81 -2.13 6.27
CA PHE A 74 -7.23 -2.48 7.57
C PHE A 74 -6.19 -1.46 8.03
N GLY A 75 -5.24 -1.11 7.15
CA GLY A 75 -4.24 -0.08 7.47
C GLY A 75 -4.87 1.28 7.74
N HIS A 76 -5.88 1.68 6.97
CA HIS A 76 -6.59 2.94 7.15
C HIS A 76 -7.33 3.01 8.49
N LEU A 77 -8.10 1.97 8.84
CA LEU A 77 -8.88 1.94 10.09
C LEU A 77 -8.02 1.89 11.36
N ILE A 78 -6.83 1.28 11.29
CA ILE A 78 -5.88 1.24 12.41
C ILE A 78 -5.15 2.58 12.57
N SER A 79 -4.75 3.20 11.45
CA SER A 79 -3.81 4.33 11.48
C SER A 79 -4.47 5.70 11.31
N ASN A 80 -5.69 5.77 10.78
CA ASN A 80 -6.38 6.95 10.27
C ASN A 80 -5.60 7.72 9.18
N LYS A 81 -4.67 7.05 8.49
CA LYS A 81 -3.81 7.65 7.45
C LYS A 81 -4.25 7.18 6.06
N ALA A 82 -3.93 7.97 5.05
CA ALA A 82 -4.00 7.52 3.66
C ALA A 82 -3.14 6.25 3.45
N GLN A 83 -3.50 5.45 2.45
CA GLN A 83 -2.84 4.18 2.16
C GLN A 83 -2.32 4.16 0.74
N LEU A 84 -1.13 3.61 0.54
CA LEU A 84 -0.59 3.38 -0.80
C LEU A 84 -1.22 2.11 -1.36
N PHE A 85 -1.68 2.20 -2.60
CA PHE A 85 -1.82 1.03 -3.48
C PHE A 85 -0.51 0.92 -4.28
N SER A 86 0.03 -0.28 -4.46
CA SER A 86 1.24 -0.47 -5.27
C SER A 86 1.36 -1.84 -5.90
N ASP A 87 1.92 -1.91 -7.11
CA ASP A 87 2.52 -3.14 -7.63
C ASP A 87 3.85 -3.41 -6.92
N VAL A 88 4.04 -4.66 -6.51
CA VAL A 88 5.32 -5.23 -6.08
C VAL A 88 6.09 -5.61 -7.36
N ARG A 89 6.64 -4.58 -8.01
CA ARG A 89 7.03 -4.67 -9.43
C ARG A 89 8.34 -5.40 -9.65
N THR A 90 9.40 -5.03 -8.92
CA THR A 90 10.75 -5.55 -9.17
C THR A 90 11.55 -5.69 -7.89
N TYR A 91 12.24 -6.81 -7.74
CA TYR A 91 13.33 -6.96 -6.79
C TYR A 91 14.64 -6.56 -7.46
N TRP A 92 15.37 -5.63 -6.82
CA TRP A 92 16.69 -5.21 -7.23
C TRP A 92 17.72 -5.72 -6.23
N SER A 93 18.43 -6.78 -6.60
CA SER A 93 19.58 -7.26 -5.82
C SER A 93 20.73 -6.23 -5.86
N PRO A 94 21.60 -6.18 -4.83
CA PRO A 94 22.78 -5.33 -4.84
C PRO A 94 23.66 -5.53 -6.08
N GLU A 95 23.83 -6.78 -6.51
CA GLU A 95 24.62 -7.16 -7.69
C GLU A 95 23.96 -6.65 -8.97
N SER A 96 22.62 -6.74 -9.05
CA SER A 96 21.87 -6.28 -10.21
C SER A 96 21.92 -4.77 -10.35
N VAL A 97 21.84 -4.03 -9.24
CA VAL A 97 22.04 -2.57 -9.24
C VAL A 97 23.45 -2.23 -9.69
N LYS A 98 24.48 -2.79 -9.03
CA LYS A 98 25.88 -2.53 -9.39
C LYS A 98 26.18 -2.84 -10.86
N ARG A 99 25.63 -3.93 -11.40
CA ARG A 99 25.80 -4.33 -12.80
C ARG A 99 25.23 -3.31 -13.78
N VAL A 100 24.10 -2.68 -13.48
CA VAL A 100 23.39 -1.79 -14.44
C VAL A 100 23.68 -0.31 -14.23
N THR A 101 24.13 0.09 -13.04
CA THR A 101 24.41 1.50 -12.69
C THR A 101 25.89 1.76 -12.43
N GLY A 102 26.70 0.73 -12.20
CA GLY A 102 28.08 0.87 -11.74
C GLY A 102 28.22 1.29 -10.27
N LYS A 103 27.10 1.50 -9.56
CA LYS A 103 27.07 1.98 -8.16
C LYS A 103 26.50 0.94 -7.20
N GLU A 104 26.94 0.98 -5.96
CA GLU A 104 26.47 0.08 -4.90
C GLU A 104 25.32 0.70 -4.12
N LEU A 105 24.36 -0.14 -3.71
CA LEU A 105 23.36 0.24 -2.71
C LEU A 105 24.03 0.35 -1.34
N THR A 106 23.59 1.32 -0.54
CA THR A 106 24.15 1.59 0.79
C THR A 106 23.04 1.81 1.82
N GLY A 107 23.41 1.91 3.11
CA GLY A 107 22.45 2.13 4.19
C GLY A 107 21.41 1.01 4.29
N GLN A 108 20.15 1.38 4.51
CA GLN A 108 19.04 0.42 4.60
C GLN A 108 18.77 -0.33 3.27
N ALA A 109 19.25 0.21 2.14
CA ALA A 109 19.11 -0.42 0.82
C ALA A 109 20.21 -1.47 0.54
N ALA A 110 21.23 -1.60 1.39
CA ALA A 110 22.44 -2.38 1.10
C ALA A 110 22.17 -3.87 0.79
N ASN A 111 21.10 -4.45 1.33
CA ASN A 111 20.73 -5.85 1.14
C ASN A 111 19.79 -6.08 -0.06
N GLY A 112 19.55 -5.04 -0.86
CA GLY A 112 18.60 -5.03 -1.96
C GLY A 112 17.33 -4.23 -1.62
N ILE A 113 16.56 -3.92 -2.66
CA ILE A 113 15.34 -3.11 -2.57
C ILE A 113 14.23 -3.71 -3.41
N ILE A 114 12.99 -3.41 -3.06
CA ILE A 114 11.79 -3.70 -3.84
C ILE A 114 11.29 -2.38 -4.44
N HIS A 115 11.04 -2.39 -5.75
CA HIS A 115 10.40 -1.29 -6.47
C HIS A 115 8.89 -1.42 -6.30
N LEU A 116 8.31 -0.54 -5.50
CA LEU A 116 6.87 -0.40 -5.36
C LEU A 116 6.41 0.73 -6.28
N ILE A 117 5.59 0.42 -7.28
CA ILE A 117 5.17 1.38 -8.31
C ILE A 117 3.83 0.97 -8.90
N ASN A 118 2.73 1.57 -8.45
CA ASN A 118 1.41 1.27 -9.04
C ASN A 118 1.36 1.73 -10.50
N SER A 119 0.41 1.18 -11.26
CA SER A 119 0.17 1.46 -12.67
C SER A 119 -0.46 2.84 -12.96
N GLY A 120 -0.03 3.89 -12.25
CA GLY A 120 -0.39 5.29 -12.52
C GLY A 120 -0.92 6.09 -11.34
N ALA A 121 -1.49 5.43 -10.32
CA ALA A 121 -2.13 6.11 -9.18
C ALA A 121 -1.57 5.68 -7.83
N THR A 122 -1.39 6.61 -6.92
CA THR A 122 -1.34 6.31 -5.48
C THR A 122 -1.67 7.58 -4.70
N THR A 123 -1.82 7.50 -3.38
CA THR A 123 -2.07 8.67 -2.55
C THR A 123 -0.94 9.71 -2.63
N LEU A 124 -1.27 11.00 -2.71
CA LEU A 124 -0.29 12.09 -2.72
C LEU A 124 0.42 12.26 -1.36
N ASP A 125 -0.19 11.78 -0.29
CA ASP A 125 0.41 11.67 1.04
C ASP A 125 1.74 10.88 0.98
N ALA A 126 1.82 9.88 0.09
CA ALA A 126 2.98 9.01 -0.06
C ALA A 126 4.19 9.67 -0.72
N THR A 127 4.07 10.91 -1.17
CA THR A 127 5.25 11.75 -1.50
C THR A 127 6.19 11.85 -0.29
N GLY A 128 5.66 11.69 0.93
CA GLY A 128 6.41 11.79 2.18
C GLY A 128 6.75 13.23 2.52
N LYS A 129 6.05 14.22 1.95
CA LYS A 129 6.33 15.66 2.16
C LYS A 129 5.73 16.23 3.45
N GLN A 130 4.83 15.51 4.09
CA GLN A 130 4.39 15.83 5.44
C GLN A 130 5.54 15.56 6.43
N ARG A 131 5.50 16.21 7.60
CA ARG A 131 6.57 16.14 8.60
C ARG A 131 6.04 15.75 9.96
N LEU A 132 6.69 14.76 10.56
CA LEU A 132 6.50 14.37 11.96
C LEU A 132 7.86 14.43 12.67
N ASN A 133 8.00 15.32 13.65
CA ASN A 133 9.27 15.56 14.36
C ASN A 133 10.45 15.84 13.40
N GLY A 134 10.20 16.62 12.35
CA GLY A 134 11.17 16.97 11.32
C GLY A 134 11.51 15.86 10.32
N LYS A 135 10.91 14.67 10.43
CA LYS A 135 11.13 13.54 9.53
C LYS A 135 9.99 13.40 8.50
N PRO A 136 10.25 12.82 7.31
CA PRO A 136 9.21 12.50 6.33
C PRO A 136 8.13 11.60 6.93
N ALA A 137 6.87 11.87 6.62
CA ALA A 137 5.74 11.15 7.20
C ALA A 137 4.49 11.14 6.31
N MET A 138 3.53 10.32 6.70
CA MET A 138 2.11 10.45 6.37
C MET A 138 1.34 10.57 7.70
N LYS A 139 0.38 11.50 7.77
CA LYS A 139 -0.31 11.86 9.01
C LYS A 139 -1.82 11.65 8.89
N GLU A 140 -2.46 11.62 10.05
CA GLU A 140 -3.92 11.70 10.13
C GLU A 140 -4.40 13.05 9.58
N PRO A 141 -5.57 13.13 8.94
CA PRO A 141 -5.99 14.33 8.23
C PRO A 141 -6.07 15.57 9.13
N TRP A 142 -6.50 15.43 10.39
CA TRP A 142 -6.55 16.54 11.35
C TRP A 142 -5.18 17.05 11.82
N ASN A 143 -4.10 16.35 11.48
CA ASN A 143 -2.72 16.74 11.79
C ASN A 143 -1.98 17.31 10.58
N ILE A 144 -2.57 17.31 9.38
CA ILE A 144 -1.98 17.85 8.15
C ILE A 144 -2.18 19.38 8.11
N THR A 145 -1.18 20.12 7.65
CA THR A 145 -1.29 21.57 7.39
C THR A 145 -1.37 21.87 5.90
N GLU A 146 -1.89 23.05 5.55
CA GLU A 146 -1.97 23.49 4.14
C GLU A 146 -0.59 23.59 3.49
N GLU A 147 0.45 23.95 4.23
CA GLU A 147 1.82 23.97 3.70
C GLU A 147 2.30 22.58 3.28
N GLU A 148 1.88 21.55 4.00
CA GLU A 148 2.21 20.16 3.67
C GLU A 148 1.39 19.63 2.49
N VAL A 149 0.11 20.02 2.39
CA VAL A 149 -0.73 19.77 1.19
C VAL A 149 -0.02 20.31 -0.04
N GLU A 150 0.35 21.59 0.02
CA GLU A 150 1.08 22.29 -1.04
C GLU A 150 2.43 21.65 -1.35
N ALA A 151 3.14 21.13 -0.34
CA ALA A 151 4.39 20.40 -0.55
C ALA A 151 4.17 19.05 -1.27
N CYS A 152 3.11 18.31 -0.94
CA CYS A 152 2.75 17.07 -1.62
C CYS A 152 2.37 17.34 -3.09
N LEU A 153 1.58 18.38 -3.35
CA LEU A 153 1.19 18.80 -4.70
C LEU A 153 2.42 19.21 -5.53
N ARG A 154 3.32 20.03 -4.98
CA ARG A 154 4.57 20.44 -5.67
C ARG A 154 5.51 19.28 -5.96
N ALA A 155 5.49 18.22 -5.15
CA ALA A 155 6.31 17.03 -5.36
C ALA A 155 5.75 16.11 -6.46
N THR A 156 4.54 16.38 -6.95
CA THR A 156 3.84 15.53 -7.91
C THR A 156 3.76 16.18 -9.27
N THR A 157 4.13 15.43 -10.31
CA THR A 157 3.93 15.79 -11.70
C THR A 157 2.82 14.93 -12.28
N TRP A 158 1.82 15.55 -12.91
CA TRP A 158 0.76 14.82 -13.63
C TRP A 158 1.23 14.49 -15.04
N SER A 159 1.65 13.25 -15.26
CA SER A 159 2.17 12.78 -16.54
C SER A 159 1.05 12.21 -17.41
N PRO A 160 0.98 12.54 -18.72
CA PRO A 160 0.03 11.90 -19.62
C PRO A 160 0.20 10.39 -19.63
N ALA A 161 -0.92 9.67 -19.48
CA ALA A 161 -0.92 8.21 -19.46
C ALA A 161 -0.40 7.63 -20.78
N ASN A 162 0.32 6.50 -20.70
CA ASN A 162 0.81 5.79 -21.87
C ASN A 162 -0.36 5.21 -22.68
N ARG A 163 -0.58 5.75 -23.90
CA ARG A 163 -1.73 5.39 -24.74
C ARG A 163 -1.66 4.00 -25.37
N ASP A 164 -0.50 3.34 -25.32
CA ASP A 164 -0.39 1.94 -25.72
C ASP A 164 -1.10 1.01 -24.72
N TYR A 165 -1.19 1.42 -23.45
CA TYR A 165 -1.95 0.74 -22.39
C TYR A 165 -3.32 1.38 -22.16
N PHE A 166 -3.37 2.72 -22.06
CA PHE A 166 -4.55 3.50 -21.74
C PHE A 166 -5.00 4.32 -22.96
N ARG A 167 -5.67 3.68 -23.91
CA ARG A 167 -6.02 4.27 -25.22
C ARG A 167 -6.84 5.55 -25.11
N GLY A 168 -7.72 5.62 -24.12
CA GLY A 168 -8.53 6.80 -23.77
C GLY A 168 -7.76 7.93 -23.08
N GLY A 169 -6.47 7.75 -22.79
CA GLY A 169 -5.62 8.73 -22.10
C GLY A 169 -5.81 8.72 -20.57
N GLY A 170 -5.44 9.82 -19.93
CA GLY A 170 -5.42 9.94 -18.47
C GLY A 170 -4.18 10.69 -17.99
N TYR A 171 -4.07 10.87 -16.67
CA TYR A 171 -2.92 11.52 -16.03
C TYR A 171 -2.48 10.76 -14.79
N SER A 172 -1.28 10.17 -14.86
CA SER A 172 -0.64 9.46 -13.77
C SER A 172 0.02 10.44 -12.79
N SER A 173 0.01 10.12 -11.50
CA SER A 173 0.61 10.92 -10.42
C SER A 173 2.09 10.57 -10.23
N THR A 174 2.97 11.19 -10.99
CA THR A 174 4.42 10.92 -10.94
C THR A 174 5.07 11.62 -9.76
N PHE A 175 5.65 10.86 -8.84
CA PHE A 175 6.54 11.36 -7.79
C PHE A 175 7.49 10.26 -7.30
N LEU A 176 8.46 10.64 -6.47
CA LEU A 176 9.34 9.73 -5.72
C LEU A 176 9.10 9.94 -4.23
N SER A 177 8.69 8.89 -3.51
CA SER A 177 8.55 8.93 -2.06
C SER A 177 9.89 9.25 -1.39
N GLU A 178 9.88 10.15 -0.40
CA GLU A 178 11.06 10.40 0.42
C GLU A 178 11.51 9.14 1.19
N GLY A 179 12.82 8.96 1.33
CA GLY A 179 13.40 7.88 2.12
C GLY A 179 13.30 8.10 3.63
N GLY A 180 13.41 7.01 4.39
CA GLY A 180 13.45 7.03 5.86
C GLY A 180 12.10 6.96 6.55
N MET A 181 10.99 6.81 5.81
CA MET A 181 9.69 6.58 6.42
C MET A 181 9.57 5.12 6.88
N PRO A 182 9.21 4.83 8.14
CA PRO A 182 8.81 3.48 8.53
C PRO A 182 7.53 3.12 7.80
N MET A 183 7.47 1.93 7.19
CA MET A 183 6.30 1.49 6.44
C MET A 183 5.98 0.03 6.76
N THR A 184 4.70 -0.32 6.66
CA THR A 184 4.21 -1.69 6.73
C THR A 184 3.51 -2.03 5.43
N MET A 185 4.06 -2.96 4.66
CA MET A 185 3.39 -3.53 3.49
C MET A 185 2.53 -4.69 3.94
N CYS A 186 1.26 -4.75 3.53
CA CYS A 186 0.35 -5.84 3.83
C CYS A 186 -0.43 -6.31 2.59
N ARG A 187 -0.84 -7.58 2.60
CA ARG A 187 -1.67 -8.18 1.56
C ARG A 187 -2.59 -9.25 2.14
N LEU A 188 -3.87 -9.16 1.82
CA LEU A 188 -4.82 -10.24 2.03
C LEU A 188 -4.89 -11.11 0.77
N ASN A 189 -4.86 -12.43 0.92
CA ASN A 189 -5.08 -13.37 -0.17
C ASN A 189 -6.18 -14.37 0.23
N LEU A 190 -6.92 -14.89 -0.75
CA LEU A 190 -7.82 -16.01 -0.57
C LEU A 190 -7.18 -17.28 -1.13
N VAL A 191 -7.04 -18.30 -0.29
CA VAL A 191 -6.48 -19.60 -0.67
C VAL A 191 -7.58 -20.65 -0.63
N ASP A 192 -7.80 -21.35 -1.74
CA ASP A 192 -8.82 -22.40 -1.81
C ASP A 192 -8.53 -23.51 -0.79
N GLY A 193 -9.58 -23.96 -0.10
CA GLY A 193 -9.48 -24.93 1.01
C GLY A 193 -8.94 -24.39 2.34
N LEU A 194 -8.47 -23.14 2.40
CA LEU A 194 -7.98 -22.49 3.63
C LEU A 194 -8.78 -21.24 4.01
N GLY A 195 -9.14 -20.40 3.05
CA GLY A 195 -9.80 -19.12 3.27
C GLY A 195 -8.83 -17.92 3.22
N PRO A 196 -9.15 -16.79 3.87
CA PRO A 196 -8.31 -15.61 3.87
C PRO A 196 -7.01 -15.82 4.67
N VAL A 197 -5.90 -15.30 4.16
CA VAL A 197 -4.60 -15.26 4.84
C VAL A 197 -4.00 -13.85 4.71
N LEU A 198 -3.32 -13.38 5.76
CA LEU A 198 -2.68 -12.06 5.77
C LEU A 198 -1.15 -12.19 5.71
N GLN A 199 -0.52 -11.37 4.86
CA GLN A 199 0.93 -11.18 4.80
C GLN A 199 1.28 -9.77 5.26
N ILE A 200 2.37 -9.64 6.01
CA ILE A 200 2.85 -8.39 6.60
C ILE A 200 4.37 -8.31 6.40
N ALA A 201 4.88 -7.18 5.95
CA ALA A 201 6.30 -6.91 5.85
C ALA A 201 6.57 -5.46 6.30
N GLU A 202 7.12 -5.31 7.50
CA GLU A 202 7.62 -4.03 7.99
C GLU A 202 8.98 -3.71 7.36
N GLY A 203 9.22 -2.43 7.13
CA GLY A 203 10.46 -1.94 6.54
C GLY A 203 10.49 -0.43 6.47
N TRP A 204 11.25 0.11 5.52
CA TRP A 204 11.37 1.54 5.33
C TRP A 204 11.30 1.91 3.85
N THR A 205 10.79 3.10 3.56
CA THR A 205 11.18 3.75 2.32
C THR A 205 12.67 4.06 2.38
N VAL A 206 13.37 3.96 1.27
CA VAL A 206 14.82 4.24 1.23
C VAL A 206 15.15 5.25 0.15
N GLU A 207 16.06 6.15 0.48
CA GLU A 207 16.69 7.02 -0.50
C GLU A 207 17.89 6.28 -1.10
N ILE A 208 17.99 6.33 -2.43
CA ILE A 208 19.10 5.75 -3.18
C ILE A 208 19.75 6.85 -4.01
N ASP A 209 20.99 6.62 -4.44
CA ASP A 209 21.72 7.57 -5.28
C ASP A 209 20.83 7.99 -6.48
N PRO A 210 20.68 9.30 -6.76
CA PRO A 210 19.79 9.78 -7.82
C PRO A 210 20.07 9.19 -9.20
N GLU A 211 21.32 8.86 -9.52
CA GLU A 211 21.68 8.21 -10.78
C GLU A 211 21.19 6.76 -10.83
N ILE A 212 21.21 6.05 -9.69
CA ILE A 212 20.61 4.72 -9.57
C ILE A 212 19.11 4.82 -9.83
N HIS A 213 18.42 5.76 -9.18
CA HIS A 213 16.99 5.99 -9.40
C HIS A 213 16.70 6.27 -10.87
N ASP A 214 17.39 7.24 -11.48
CA ASP A 214 17.13 7.65 -12.86
C ASP A 214 17.31 6.51 -13.87
N ILE A 215 18.39 5.72 -13.74
CA ILE A 215 18.66 4.58 -14.63
C ILE A 215 17.55 3.53 -14.51
N ILE A 216 17.14 3.19 -13.29
CA ILE A 216 16.14 2.13 -13.06
C ILE A 216 14.73 2.63 -13.42
N ASN A 217 14.38 3.85 -13.03
CA ASN A 217 13.05 4.42 -13.24
C ASN A 217 12.71 4.54 -14.72
N ARG A 218 13.65 5.02 -15.55
CA ARG A 218 13.49 5.12 -17.02
C ARG A 218 13.28 3.77 -17.70
N ARG A 219 13.77 2.68 -17.10
CA ARG A 219 13.65 1.31 -17.62
C ARG A 219 12.35 0.62 -17.21
N THR A 220 11.66 1.15 -16.20
CA THR A 220 10.48 0.50 -15.60
C THR A 220 9.20 1.20 -16.05
N ASP A 221 8.88 2.35 -15.45
CA ASP A 221 7.93 3.33 -15.95
C ASP A 221 8.18 4.68 -15.27
N LYS A 222 8.65 5.66 -16.03
CA LYS A 222 9.02 6.99 -15.51
C LYS A 222 7.81 7.89 -15.21
N THR A 223 6.61 7.49 -15.60
CA THR A 223 5.39 8.29 -15.44
C THR A 223 4.58 7.90 -14.22
N TRP A 224 4.97 6.84 -13.51
CA TRP A 224 4.25 6.30 -12.36
C TRP A 224 4.92 6.69 -11.02
N PRO A 225 4.16 6.70 -9.91
CA PRO A 225 4.71 7.01 -8.58
C PRO A 225 5.63 5.91 -8.08
N THR A 226 6.87 6.25 -7.73
CA THR A 226 7.87 5.29 -7.24
C THR A 226 8.06 5.40 -5.73
N THR A 227 8.07 4.24 -5.06
CA THR A 227 8.56 4.07 -3.70
C THR A 227 9.61 2.95 -3.69
N TRP A 228 10.82 3.26 -3.20
CA TRP A 228 11.85 2.24 -2.94
C TRP A 228 11.67 1.69 -1.54
N PHE A 229 11.47 0.38 -1.41
CA PHE A 229 11.20 -0.26 -0.14
C PHE A 229 12.31 -1.25 0.24
N ALA A 230 12.79 -1.16 1.48
CA ALA A 230 13.69 -2.12 2.08
C ALA A 230 12.99 -2.80 3.28
N PRO A 231 12.61 -4.10 3.18
CA PRO A 231 12.01 -4.82 4.29
C PRO A 231 13.01 -5.06 5.41
N ARG A 232 12.54 -5.05 6.66
CA ARG A 232 13.32 -5.53 7.82
C ARG A 232 13.55 -7.03 7.68
N LEU A 233 14.83 -7.44 7.71
CA LEU A 233 15.23 -8.85 7.62
C LEU A 233 15.40 -9.45 9.02
N THR A 234 15.06 -10.73 9.15
CA THR A 234 15.19 -11.49 10.41
C THR A 234 16.22 -12.61 10.31
N GLY A 235 16.76 -12.86 9.11
CA GLY A 235 17.66 -13.98 8.84
C GLY A 235 16.97 -15.35 8.78
N LYS A 236 15.63 -15.40 8.88
CA LYS A 236 14.85 -16.65 8.92
C LYS A 236 13.67 -16.60 7.96
N GLY A 237 13.27 -17.78 7.48
CA GLY A 237 12.04 -17.94 6.69
C GLY A 237 11.96 -17.00 5.48
N PRO A 238 10.77 -16.41 5.20
CA PRO A 238 10.58 -15.44 4.11
C PRO A 238 11.40 -14.14 4.25
N PHE A 239 11.96 -13.85 5.42
CA PHE A 239 12.71 -12.62 5.72
C PHE A 239 14.21 -12.85 5.89
N ARG A 240 14.74 -13.95 5.34
CA ARG A 240 16.18 -14.21 5.32
C ARG A 240 16.96 -13.23 4.44
N ASP A 241 16.33 -12.79 3.35
CA ASP A 241 16.88 -11.83 2.39
C ASP A 241 15.72 -11.12 1.65
N VAL A 242 16.00 -9.98 1.00
CA VAL A 242 14.97 -9.17 0.32
C VAL A 242 14.33 -9.91 -0.85
N TYR A 243 15.10 -10.77 -1.53
CA TYR A 243 14.57 -11.64 -2.57
C TYR A 243 13.46 -12.55 -2.04
N SER A 244 13.71 -13.19 -0.90
CA SER A 244 12.77 -14.12 -0.28
C SER A 244 11.48 -13.41 0.13
N VAL A 245 11.55 -12.13 0.53
CA VAL A 245 10.35 -11.34 0.82
C VAL A 245 9.48 -11.20 -0.43
N MET A 246 10.07 -10.77 -1.57
CA MET A 246 9.32 -10.65 -2.82
C MET A 246 8.83 -12.01 -3.33
N ASN A 247 9.68 -13.04 -3.28
CA ASN A 247 9.37 -14.37 -3.80
C ASN A 247 8.25 -15.09 -3.03
N ASN A 248 8.03 -14.73 -1.76
CA ASN A 248 6.93 -15.28 -0.96
C ASN A 248 5.70 -14.36 -0.95
N TRP A 249 5.72 -13.20 -1.60
CA TRP A 249 4.57 -12.32 -1.68
C TRP A 249 3.48 -12.95 -2.58
N GLY A 250 2.25 -13.04 -2.08
CA GLY A 250 1.20 -13.87 -2.66
C GLY A 250 0.41 -13.26 -3.82
N ALA A 251 0.72 -12.03 -4.23
CA ALA A 251 0.04 -11.30 -5.30
C ALA A 251 0.99 -10.32 -5.99
N ASN A 252 0.57 -9.70 -7.09
CA ASN A 252 1.30 -8.60 -7.72
C ASN A 252 1.12 -7.28 -6.96
N HIS A 253 0.04 -7.11 -6.17
CA HIS A 253 -0.23 -5.89 -5.43
C HIS A 253 0.14 -6.00 -3.94
N GLY A 254 0.39 -4.85 -3.32
CA GLY A 254 0.45 -4.66 -1.87
C GLY A 254 -0.21 -3.34 -1.46
N ALA A 255 -0.75 -3.32 -0.24
CA ALA A 255 -1.16 -2.10 0.44
C ALA A 255 -0.03 -1.67 1.37
N ILE A 256 0.32 -0.38 1.41
CA ILE A 256 1.41 0.12 2.26
C ILE A 256 0.89 1.22 3.17
N SER A 257 1.11 1.04 4.47
CA SER A 257 0.78 1.98 5.52
C SER A 257 2.03 2.64 6.07
N TYR A 258 1.92 3.92 6.45
CA TYR A 258 2.97 4.60 7.22
C TYR A 258 2.99 4.09 8.67
N GLY A 259 4.20 3.84 9.18
CA GLY A 259 4.46 3.26 10.48
C GLY A 259 4.73 1.76 10.45
N HIS A 260 5.26 1.25 11.56
CA HIS A 260 5.38 -0.18 11.86
C HIS A 260 4.13 -0.59 12.66
N ILE A 261 3.11 -1.02 11.93
CA ILE A 261 1.77 -1.36 12.44
C ILE A 261 1.50 -2.86 12.38
N GLY A 262 2.54 -3.68 12.22
CA GLY A 262 2.41 -5.13 12.05
C GLY A 262 1.75 -5.80 13.26
N GLN A 263 2.08 -5.39 14.48
CA GLN A 263 1.44 -5.90 15.71
C GLN A 263 -0.07 -5.62 15.74
N ASP A 264 -0.48 -4.44 15.27
CA ASP A 264 -1.90 -4.04 15.25
C ASP A 264 -2.66 -4.85 14.21
N LEU A 265 -2.05 -5.09 13.04
CA LEU A 265 -2.60 -5.95 11.99
C LEU A 265 -2.70 -7.41 12.45
N ILE A 266 -1.71 -7.94 13.18
CA ILE A 266 -1.76 -9.29 13.76
C ILE A 266 -2.90 -9.39 14.77
N THR A 267 -3.07 -8.37 15.62
CA THR A 267 -4.16 -8.31 16.59
C THR A 267 -5.51 -8.31 15.88
N LEU A 268 -5.71 -7.42 14.90
CA LEU A 268 -6.93 -7.34 14.09
C LEU A 268 -7.22 -8.66 13.37
N ALA A 269 -6.21 -9.26 12.73
CA ALA A 269 -6.34 -10.52 12.01
C ALA A 269 -6.81 -11.64 12.95
N SER A 270 -6.29 -11.72 14.17
CA SER A 270 -6.74 -12.69 15.18
C SER A 270 -8.19 -12.45 15.61
N MET A 271 -8.62 -11.19 15.74
CA MET A 271 -10.02 -10.86 16.00
C MET A 271 -10.92 -11.31 14.85
N LEU A 272 -10.46 -11.23 13.61
CA LEU A 272 -11.20 -11.65 12.42
C LEU A 272 -11.03 -13.15 12.10
N ARG A 273 -10.19 -13.87 12.84
CA ARG A 273 -9.80 -15.28 12.61
C ARG A 273 -9.18 -15.48 11.22
N ILE A 274 -8.38 -14.52 10.78
CA ILE A 274 -7.57 -14.58 9.58
C ILE A 274 -6.15 -14.97 10.00
N PRO A 275 -5.63 -16.16 9.60
CA PRO A 275 -4.26 -16.54 9.91
C PRO A 275 -3.25 -15.63 9.22
N VAL A 276 -2.16 -15.31 9.91
CA VAL A 276 -1.04 -14.53 9.38
C VAL A 276 0.02 -15.50 8.86
N CYS A 277 0.16 -15.61 7.54
CA CYS A 277 1.03 -16.61 6.90
C CYS A 277 2.46 -16.12 6.62
N MET A 278 2.73 -14.83 6.85
CA MET A 278 4.05 -14.23 6.69
C MET A 278 4.12 -12.91 7.49
N HIS A 279 5.03 -12.79 8.45
CA HIS A 279 5.36 -11.52 9.12
C HIS A 279 6.81 -11.46 9.61
N ASN A 280 7.32 -10.25 9.80
CA ASN A 280 8.63 -9.95 10.42
C ASN A 280 8.51 -9.12 11.71
N VAL A 281 7.32 -9.09 12.30
CA VAL A 281 7.06 -8.55 13.65
C VAL A 281 7.73 -9.45 14.68
N GLU A 282 8.31 -8.85 15.72
CA GLU A 282 8.98 -9.57 16.81
C GLU A 282 7.96 -10.39 17.63
N ASP A 283 8.39 -11.55 18.14
CA ASP A 283 7.49 -12.50 18.81
C ASP A 283 6.85 -11.93 20.08
N GLU A 284 7.55 -11.01 20.77
CA GLU A 284 7.08 -10.35 21.99
C GLU A 284 5.98 -9.32 21.74
N GLU A 285 5.87 -8.80 20.51
CA GLU A 285 4.85 -7.83 20.11
C GLU A 285 3.55 -8.51 19.64
N ILE A 286 3.56 -9.85 19.46
CA ILE A 286 2.38 -10.60 19.04
C ILE A 286 1.33 -10.61 20.17
N PHE A 287 0.25 -9.87 19.95
CA PHE A 287 -0.90 -9.85 20.84
C PHE A 287 -2.14 -10.46 20.18
N ARG A 288 -2.69 -11.49 20.83
CA ARG A 288 -3.87 -12.26 20.36
C ARG A 288 -4.73 -12.66 21.56
N PRO A 289 -6.00 -13.07 21.38
CA PRO A 289 -6.81 -13.60 22.47
C PRO A 289 -6.10 -14.75 23.20
N SER A 290 -6.17 -14.78 24.53
CA SER A 290 -5.43 -15.76 25.37
C SER A 290 -5.69 -17.22 24.99
N ALA A 291 -6.84 -17.51 24.38
CA ALA A 291 -7.19 -18.82 23.84
C ALA A 291 -6.16 -19.35 22.82
N TRP A 292 -5.48 -18.49 22.03
CA TRP A 292 -4.45 -18.91 21.08
C TRP A 292 -3.31 -19.68 21.76
N ASN A 293 -2.95 -19.32 23.00
CA ASN A 293 -1.89 -20.00 23.75
C ASN A 293 -2.22 -21.47 24.03
N ALA A 294 -3.51 -21.84 24.12
CA ALA A 294 -3.93 -23.22 24.29
C ALA A 294 -3.80 -24.07 23.01
N PHE A 295 -3.64 -23.43 21.84
CA PHE A 295 -3.42 -24.12 20.58
C PHE A 295 -1.94 -24.43 20.30
N GLY A 296 -1.00 -24.00 21.15
CA GLY A 296 0.41 -24.40 21.09
C GLY A 296 1.39 -23.25 21.34
N MET A 297 2.65 -23.60 21.58
CA MET A 297 3.73 -22.63 21.82
C MET A 297 4.30 -22.04 20.52
N ASP A 298 4.29 -22.84 19.43
CA ASP A 298 4.64 -22.36 18.09
C ASP A 298 3.57 -21.36 17.60
N ARG A 299 3.97 -20.09 17.45
CA ARG A 299 3.05 -18.95 17.23
C ARG A 299 2.30 -19.05 15.90
N GLU A 300 2.96 -19.52 14.85
CA GLU A 300 2.34 -19.71 13.54
C GLU A 300 1.35 -20.88 13.60
N GLY A 301 1.78 -22.06 14.04
CA GLY A 301 0.90 -23.22 14.12
C GLY A 301 -0.30 -23.00 15.05
N ALA A 302 -0.11 -22.30 16.17
CA ALA A 302 -1.21 -21.94 17.06
C ALA A 302 -2.23 -21.04 16.37
N ASP A 303 -1.79 -20.11 15.51
CA ASP A 303 -2.67 -19.22 14.75
C ASP A 303 -3.58 -19.98 13.79
N PHE A 304 -2.98 -20.83 12.96
CA PHE A 304 -3.72 -21.63 11.99
C PHE A 304 -4.73 -22.57 12.68
N ARG A 305 -4.34 -23.20 13.78
CA ARG A 305 -5.24 -24.08 14.55
C ARG A 305 -6.39 -23.30 15.19
N ALA A 306 -6.10 -22.15 15.79
CA ALA A 306 -7.13 -21.31 16.42
C ALA A 306 -8.09 -20.72 15.39
N CYS A 307 -7.59 -20.15 14.29
CA CYS A 307 -8.42 -19.61 13.21
C CYS A 307 -9.32 -20.69 12.59
N LYS A 308 -8.77 -21.88 12.32
CA LYS A 308 -9.56 -23.03 11.85
C LYS A 308 -10.64 -23.45 12.86
N ASN A 309 -10.32 -23.46 14.15
CA ASN A 309 -11.24 -23.88 15.19
C ASN A 309 -12.41 -22.90 15.39
N PHE A 310 -12.13 -21.60 15.41
CA PHE A 310 -13.15 -20.58 15.68
C PHE A 310 -13.92 -20.15 14.43
N GLY A 311 -13.31 -20.23 13.25
CA GLY A 311 -13.93 -19.83 11.99
C GLY A 311 -14.22 -18.33 11.89
N PRO A 312 -14.86 -17.89 10.80
CA PRO A 312 -15.22 -16.49 10.59
C PRO A 312 -16.22 -16.00 11.65
N ILE A 313 -16.16 -14.70 11.99
CA ILE A 313 -17.03 -14.11 13.03
C ILE A 313 -18.52 -14.22 12.66
N TYR A 314 -18.83 -13.98 11.39
CA TYR A 314 -20.19 -13.94 10.86
C TYR A 314 -20.36 -15.02 9.79
N LYS A 315 -21.58 -15.55 9.66
CA LYS A 315 -21.96 -16.60 8.71
C LYS A 315 -23.36 -16.34 8.15
#